data_AF-A0A967HF95-F1
#
_entry.id   AF-A0A967HF95-F1
#
_cell.length_a   1.000
_cell.length_b   1.000
_cell.length_c   1.000
_cell.angle_alpha   90.00
_cell.angle_beta   90.00
_cell.angle_gamma   90.00
#
_symmetry.space_group_name_H-M   'P 1'
#
loop_
_entity.id
_entity.type
_entity.pdbx_description
1 polymer ?
#
loop_
_entity_poly.entity_id
_entity_poly.type
_entity_poly.pdbx_seq_one_letter_code
_entity_poly.pdbx_strand_id
1 'polypeptide(L)'
;GRELAVDYVAASFVRTGEDVREIKELSGGTPVIAKIELAAAYTNLDDILAESAGAMVARGDLGVQLPLERIPGIQADILARTNAAGLISIT
;
A
#
# COMPACT_ATOMS: atom_id res chain seq x y z
N GLY A 1 7.81 4.54 -17.22
CA GLY A 1 7.14 3.37 -16.63
C GLY A 1 6.82 2.35 -17.71
N ARG A 2 5.70 2.53 -18.43
CA ARG A 2 5.24 1.62 -19.49
C ARG A 2 6.29 1.28 -20.56
N GLU A 3 7.13 2.24 -20.95
CA GLU A 3 8.19 2.02 -21.94
C GLU A 3 9.42 1.24 -21.41
N LEU A 4 9.56 1.14 -20.09
CA LEU A 4 10.71 0.50 -19.42
C LEU A 4 10.40 -0.92 -18.92
N ALA A 5 9.23 -1.48 -19.22
CA ALA A 5 8.79 -2.82 -18.82
C ALA A 5 9.08 -3.14 -17.34
N VAL A 6 8.60 -2.27 -16.44
CA VAL A 6 8.79 -2.44 -14.99
C VAL A 6 7.91 -3.56 -14.42
N ASP A 7 8.42 -4.33 -13.46
CA ASP A 7 7.69 -5.43 -12.83
C ASP A 7 6.56 -4.96 -11.90
N TYR A 8 6.79 -3.83 -11.21
CA TYR A 8 5.85 -3.25 -10.26
C TYR A 8 5.84 -1.72 -10.32
N VAL A 9 4.72 -1.12 -9.93
CA VAL A 9 4.58 0.31 -9.67
C VAL A 9 4.27 0.52 -8.19
N ALA A 10 5.03 1.38 -7.52
CA ALA A 10 4.71 1.79 -6.15
C ALA A 10 3.79 3.01 -6.15
N ALA A 11 2.58 2.87 -5.59
CA ALA A 11 1.58 3.94 -5.50
C ALA A 11 1.72 4.68 -4.16
N SER A 12 2.00 5.98 -4.21
CA SER A 12 2.09 6.84 -3.01
C SER A 12 0.75 7.49 -2.69
N PHE A 13 0.51 7.80 -1.42
CA PHE A 13 -0.65 8.51 -0.89
C PHE A 13 -2.01 7.90 -1.27
N VAL A 14 -2.05 6.57 -1.44
CA VAL A 14 -3.30 5.82 -1.62
C VAL A 14 -4.21 6.00 -0.41
N ARG A 15 -5.52 6.05 -0.64
CA ARG A 15 -6.54 6.17 0.41
C ARG A 15 -7.58 5.07 0.31
N THR A 16 -7.82 4.54 -0.88
CA THR A 16 -8.85 3.56 -1.21
C THR A 16 -8.34 2.54 -2.23
N GLY A 17 -9.04 1.41 -2.38
CA GLY A 17 -8.79 0.44 -3.45
C GLY A 17 -9.01 1.05 -4.84
N GLU A 18 -9.92 2.00 -4.97
CA GLU A 18 -10.15 2.70 -6.24
C GLU A 18 -8.92 3.48 -6.71
N ASP A 19 -8.19 4.13 -5.79
CA ASP A 19 -6.93 4.81 -6.13
C ASP A 19 -5.91 3.82 -6.73
N VAL A 20 -5.85 2.60 -6.16
CA VAL A 20 -4.95 1.53 -6.64
C VAL A 20 -5.39 1.06 -8.02
N ARG A 21 -6.68 0.85 -8.22
CA ARG A 21 -7.26 0.43 -9.50
C ARG A 21 -6.99 1.45 -10.61
N GLU A 22 -7.23 2.74 -10.35
CA GLU A 22 -6.95 3.81 -11.31
C GLU A 22 -5.45 3.82 -11.69
N ILE A 23 -4.54 3.71 -10.71
CA ILE A 23 -3.10 3.65 -10.98
C ILE A 23 -2.72 2.41 -11.79
N LYS A 24 -3.34 1.26 -11.51
CA LYS A 24 -3.13 0.02 -12.27
C LYS A 24 -3.58 0.19 -13.73
N GLU A 25 -4.72 0.83 -13.96
CA GLU A 25 -5.19 1.14 -15.31
C GLU A 25 -4.27 2.12 -16.04
N LEU A 26 -3.88 3.21 -15.37
CA LEU A 26 -2.94 4.23 -15.88
C LEU A 26 -1.52 3.70 -16.09
N SER A 27 -1.15 2.58 -15.45
CA SER A 27 0.11 1.87 -15.69
C SER A 27 -0.01 0.75 -16.72
N GLY A 28 -1.21 0.46 -17.22
CA GLY A 28 -1.42 -0.53 -18.29
C GLY A 28 -1.50 -1.96 -17.75
N GLY A 29 -2.03 -2.12 -16.54
CA GLY A 29 -2.17 -3.40 -15.87
C GLY A 29 -0.97 -3.82 -15.03
N THR A 30 0.09 -3.00 -14.96
CA THR A 30 1.27 -3.31 -14.13
C THR A 30 0.86 -3.50 -12.66
N PRO A 31 1.32 -4.58 -12.00
CA PRO A 31 1.04 -4.82 -10.59
C PRO A 31 1.43 -3.63 -9.69
N VAL A 32 0.54 -3.25 -8.77
CA VAL A 32 0.72 -2.09 -7.90
C VAL A 32 1.08 -2.53 -6.48
N ILE A 33 2.13 -1.93 -5.92
CA ILE A 33 2.45 -1.99 -4.49
C ILE A 33 1.92 -0.71 -3.84
N ALA A 34 0.92 -0.83 -2.96
CA ALA A 34 0.33 0.29 -2.26
C ALA A 34 1.21 0.76 -1.10
N LYS A 35 1.59 2.03 -1.06
CA LYS A 35 2.31 2.60 0.08
C LYS A 35 1.32 3.09 1.13
N ILE A 36 1.33 2.44 2.28
CA ILE A 36 0.48 2.82 3.42
C ILE A 36 1.18 3.96 4.16
N GLU A 37 0.85 5.19 3.75
CA GLU A 37 1.44 6.46 4.22
C GLU A 37 0.44 7.29 5.05
N LEU A 38 -0.86 7.07 4.82
CA LEU A 38 -1.94 7.88 5.38
C LEU A 38 -2.73 7.07 6.41
N ALA A 39 -3.23 7.72 7.45
CA ALA A 39 -4.16 7.09 8.39
C ALA A 39 -5.41 6.53 7.69
N ALA A 40 -5.89 7.22 6.64
CA ALA A 40 -6.99 6.74 5.79
C ALA A 40 -6.66 5.42 5.07
N ALA A 41 -5.42 5.27 4.59
CA ALA A 41 -4.97 4.03 3.95
C ALA A 41 -4.99 2.86 4.93
N TYR A 42 -4.57 3.08 6.18
CA TYR A 42 -4.65 2.07 7.22
C TYR A 42 -6.10 1.69 7.55
N THR A 43 -7.00 2.67 7.64
CA THR A 43 -8.44 2.42 7.86
C THR A 43 -9.06 1.60 6.73
N ASN A 44 -8.69 1.88 5.48
CA ASN A 44 -9.22 1.23 4.29
C ASN A 44 -8.32 0.08 3.79
N LEU A 45 -7.49 -0.50 4.67
CA LEU A 45 -6.43 -1.41 4.23
C LEU A 45 -6.97 -2.62 3.46
N ASP A 46 -8.08 -3.24 3.87
CA ASP A 46 -8.61 -4.42 3.15
C ASP A 46 -9.05 -4.08 1.73
N ASP A 47 -9.67 -2.92 1.53
CA ASP A 47 -10.08 -2.43 0.22
C ASP A 47 -8.86 -2.15 -0.68
N ILE A 48 -7.82 -1.55 -0.11
CA ILE A 48 -6.54 -1.34 -0.80
C ILE A 48 -5.89 -2.67 -1.18
N LEU A 49 -5.83 -3.63 -0.24
CA LEU A 49 -5.21 -4.93 -0.47
C LEU A 49 -5.94 -5.74 -1.54
N ALA A 50 -7.27 -5.64 -1.62
CA ALA A 50 -8.06 -6.34 -2.64
C ALA A 50 -7.67 -5.97 -4.08
N GLU A 51 -7.19 -4.74 -4.29
CA GLU A 51 -6.78 -4.23 -5.62
C GLU A 51 -5.27 -4.23 -5.84
N SER A 52 -4.47 -4.51 -4.79
CA SER A 52 -3.00 -4.42 -4.78
C SER A 52 -2.31 -5.76 -5.01
N ALA A 53 -1.08 -5.72 -5.52
CA ALA A 53 -0.16 -6.86 -5.51
C ALA A 53 0.63 -6.98 -4.19
N GLY A 54 0.63 -5.91 -3.38
CA GLY A 54 1.33 -5.85 -2.12
C GLY A 54 1.17 -4.51 -1.43
N ALA A 55 1.67 -4.43 -0.20
CA ALA A 55 1.69 -3.21 0.59
C ALA A 55 3.10 -2.91 1.12
N MET A 56 3.43 -1.62 1.13
CA MET A 56 4.66 -1.07 1.71
C MET A 56 4.30 -0.18 2.90
N VAL A 57 4.87 -0.48 4.07
CA VAL A 57 4.65 0.32 5.29
C VAL A 57 5.62 1.50 5.31
N ALA A 58 5.13 2.68 4.95
CA ALA A 58 5.92 3.90 4.99
C ALA A 58 5.85 4.55 6.38
N ARG A 59 6.67 4.03 7.31
CA ARG A 59 6.70 4.48 8.71
C ARG A 59 6.94 5.97 8.89
N GLY A 60 7.76 6.59 8.03
CA GLY A 60 8.07 8.01 8.09
C GLY A 60 6.81 8.86 7.94
N ASP A 61 6.06 8.64 6.86
CA ASP A 61 4.82 9.34 6.56
C ASP A 61 3.70 9.00 7.55
N LEU A 62 3.56 7.71 7.91
CA LEU A 62 2.58 7.31 8.94
C LEU A 62 2.87 7.95 10.29
N GLY A 63 4.14 8.11 10.66
CA GLY A 63 4.56 8.77 11.91
C GLY A 63 4.29 10.27 11.94
N VAL A 64 4.05 10.90 10.78
CA VAL A 64 3.54 12.29 10.70
C VAL A 64 2.03 12.33 10.96
N GLN A 65 1.30 11.27 10.60
CA GLN A 65 -0.16 11.20 10.69
C GLN A 65 -0.67 10.62 12.02
N LEU A 66 0.10 9.73 12.64
CA LEU A 66 -0.29 8.94 13.80
C LEU A 66 0.80 8.97 14.87
N PRO A 67 0.46 8.77 16.17
CA PRO A 67 1.45 8.76 17.24
C PRO A 67 2.55 7.72 16.99
N LEU A 68 3.81 8.13 17.15
CA LEU A 68 5.00 7.33 16.84
C LEU A 68 5.04 6.01 17.62
N GLU A 69 4.57 6.01 18.85
CA GLU A 69 4.48 4.84 19.72
C GLU A 69 3.50 3.77 19.19
N ARG A 70 2.55 4.16 18.33
CA ARG A 70 1.59 3.23 17.71
C ARG A 70 2.13 2.60 16.42
N ILE A 71 3.14 3.22 15.79
CA ILE A 71 3.65 2.79 14.48
C ILE A 71 4.14 1.34 14.47
N PRO A 72 4.88 0.82 15.47
CA PRO A 72 5.27 -0.58 15.48
C PRO A 72 4.08 -1.56 15.46
N GLY A 73 3.01 -1.25 16.21
CA GLY A 73 1.80 -2.07 16.24
C GLY A 73 1.01 -2.02 14.93
N ILE A 74 0.88 -0.82 14.36
CA ILE A 74 0.22 -0.62 13.06
C ILE A 74 0.99 -1.31 11.94
N GLN A 75 2.32 -1.22 11.94
CA GLN A 75 3.16 -1.96 10.99
C GLN A 75 2.91 -3.47 11.11
N ALA A 76 2.90 -4.02 12.32
CA ALA A 76 2.66 -5.44 12.53
C ALA A 76 1.28 -5.87 12.00
N ASP A 77 0.23 -5.07 12.22
CA ASP A 77 -1.11 -5.32 11.69
C ASP A 77 -1.14 -5.30 10.14
N ILE A 78 -0.54 -4.28 9.53
CA ILE A 78 -0.47 -4.17 8.06
C ILE A 78 0.24 -5.38 7.46
N LEU A 79 1.39 -5.76 8.02
CA LEU A 79 2.15 -6.93 7.55
C LEU A 79 1.36 -8.23 7.73
N ALA A 80 0.67 -8.39 8.87
CA ALA A 80 -0.14 -9.58 9.13
C ALA A 80 -1.29 -9.74 8.12
N ARG A 81 -2.04 -8.66 7.85
CA ARG A 81 -3.16 -8.66 6.90
C ARG A 81 -2.69 -8.84 5.46
N THR A 82 -1.59 -8.19 5.08
CA THR A 82 -0.98 -8.33 3.74
C THR A 82 -0.52 -9.77 3.51
N ASN A 83 0.15 -10.39 4.49
CA ASN A 83 0.58 -11.79 4.41
C ASN A 83 -0.61 -12.76 4.40
N ALA A 84 -1.66 -12.49 5.19
CA ALA A 84 -2.87 -13.31 5.20
C ALA A 84 -3.61 -13.30 3.84
N ALA A 85 -3.51 -12.19 3.11
CA ALA A 85 -4.01 -12.08 1.74
C ALA A 85 -3.09 -12.73 0.68
N GLY A 86 -1.92 -13.25 1.08
CA GLY A 86 -0.94 -13.85 0.16
C GLY A 86 -0.20 -12.82 -0.71
N LEU A 87 -0.15 -11.56 -0.28
CA LEU A 87 0.43 -10.45 -1.02
C LEU A 87 1.84 -10.10 -0.55
N ILE A 88 2.56 -9.31 -1.35
CA ILE A 88 3.93 -8.88 -1.03
C ILE A 88 3.91 -7.84 0.08
N SER A 89 4.69 -8.06 1.13
CA SER A 89 4.88 -7.13 2.25
C SER A 89 6.25 -6.44 2.19
N ILE A 90 6.30 -5.10 2.31
CA ILE A 90 7.54 -4.30 2.32
C ILE A 90 7.53 -3.33 3.53
N THR A 91 8.69 -3.03 4.13
CA THR A 91 8.85 -2.18 5.33
C THR A 91 10.00 -1.16 5.19
#